data_AF-A0A7Y3TQS4-F1
#
_entry.id   AF-A0A7Y3TQS4-F1
#
_cell.length_a   1.000
_cell.length_b   1.000
_cell.length_c   1.000
_cell.angle_alpha   90.00
_cell.angle_beta   90.00
_cell.angle_gamma   90.00
#
_symmetry.space_group_name_H-M   'P 1'
#
loop_
_entity.id
_entity.type
_entity.pdbx_description
1 polymer ?
#
loop_
_entity_poly.entity_id
_entity_poly.type
_entity_poly.pdbx_seq_one_letter_code
_entity_poly.pdbx_strand_id
1 'polypeptide(L)'
;MFCGEKDGKSIGGLHFVGRYLELQQNGIGGRILRAGNGRKAIQEVVDGEIYTFGVAIVQNGRLIADNPVKGYPYTLNAQEMLLEATRGFKLFKSDSSESKGCLLTIAVPGTTPHQAVFVKKAGAIRTFYPDATPDTNRNGSCDQLPR
;
A
#
# COMPACT_ATOMS: atom_id res chain seq x y z
N MET A 1 -3.71 6.53 0.08
CA MET A 1 -3.55 5.26 -0.67
C MET A 1 -3.18 5.46 -2.15
N PHE A 2 -3.85 6.33 -2.90
CA PHE A 2 -3.66 6.47 -4.37
C PHE A 2 -2.45 7.32 -4.78
N CYS A 3 -2.40 8.59 -4.37
CA CYS A 3 -1.64 9.63 -5.06
C CYS A 3 -0.10 9.53 -4.97
N GLY A 4 0.43 8.91 -3.90
CA GLY A 4 1.86 8.88 -3.66
C GLY A 4 2.41 10.19 -3.14
N GLU A 5 1.93 10.63 -1.98
CA GLU A 5 2.33 11.90 -1.38
C GLU A 5 3.75 11.83 -0.81
N LYS A 6 4.44 12.96 -0.80
CA LYS A 6 5.73 13.09 -0.13
C LYS A 6 5.49 13.12 1.39
N ASP A 7 6.05 12.15 2.10
CA ASP A 7 6.06 12.09 3.56
C ASP A 7 7.52 12.24 4.03
N GLY A 8 7.96 13.50 4.19
CA GLY A 8 9.36 13.82 4.42
C GLY A 8 10.26 13.40 3.25
N LYS A 9 11.14 12.42 3.47
CA LYS A 9 11.99 11.79 2.43
C LYS A 9 11.41 10.48 1.89
N SER A 10 10.24 10.06 2.39
CA SER A 10 9.56 8.83 2.00
C SER A 10 8.36 9.11 1.11
N ILE A 11 7.86 8.07 0.45
CA ILE A 11 6.60 8.08 -0.29
C ILE A 11 5.49 7.53 0.62
N GLY A 12 4.43 8.30 0.88
CA GLY A 12 3.19 7.87 1.51
C GLY A 12 2.18 7.37 0.47
N GLY A 13 1.43 6.30 0.77
CA GLY A 13 0.51 5.71 -0.21
C GLY A 13 1.23 5.17 -1.45
N LEU A 14 0.76 5.53 -2.66
CA LEU A 14 1.22 5.01 -3.95
C LEU A 14 1.01 3.51 -4.12
N HIS A 15 -0.16 3.01 -3.74
CA HIS A 15 -0.51 1.59 -3.87
C HIS A 15 -1.41 1.30 -5.07
N PHE A 16 -1.69 2.31 -5.87
CA PHE A 16 -2.46 2.18 -7.11
C PHE A 16 -1.54 2.20 -8.31
N VAL A 17 -1.60 1.13 -9.08
CA VAL A 17 -0.71 0.91 -10.24
C VAL A 17 -0.87 2.00 -11.30
N GLY A 18 -2.08 2.53 -11.51
CA GLY A 18 -2.30 3.60 -12.48
C GLY A 18 -1.49 4.86 -12.17
N ARG A 19 -1.40 5.26 -10.90
CA ARG A 19 -0.56 6.39 -10.48
C ARG A 19 0.93 6.09 -10.60
N TYR A 20 1.35 4.85 -10.30
CA TYR A 20 2.74 4.44 -10.51
C TYR A 20 3.12 4.50 -12.00
N LEU A 21 2.27 3.99 -12.90
CA LEU A 21 2.49 4.02 -14.34
C LEU A 21 2.55 5.45 -14.87
N GLU A 22 1.67 6.34 -14.41
CA GLU A 22 1.71 7.76 -14.77
C GLU A 22 3.07 8.39 -14.40
N LEU A 23 3.57 8.15 -13.18
CA LEU A 23 4.88 8.66 -12.75
C LEU A 23 6.01 8.13 -13.63
N GLN A 24 5.94 6.85 -14.03
CA GLN A 24 6.92 6.21 -14.90
C GLN A 24 6.88 6.81 -16.32
N GLN A 25 5.70 6.97 -16.90
CA GLN A 25 5.51 7.54 -18.23
C GLN A 25 5.99 8.99 -18.31
N ASN A 26 5.82 9.75 -17.23
CA ASN A 26 6.30 11.12 -17.12
C ASN A 26 7.81 11.21 -16.80
N GLY A 27 8.52 10.09 -16.64
CA GLY A 27 9.95 10.07 -16.33
C GLY A 27 10.29 10.60 -14.92
N ILE A 28 9.30 10.70 -14.03
CA ILE A 28 9.44 11.25 -12.68
C ILE A 28 9.32 10.20 -11.58
N GLY A 29 9.18 8.92 -11.94
CA GLY A 29 9.20 7.84 -10.97
C GLY A 29 9.55 6.49 -11.59
N GLY A 30 9.95 5.55 -10.75
CA GLY A 30 10.36 4.23 -11.22
C GLY A 30 10.75 3.28 -10.11
N ARG A 31 10.93 2.01 -10.50
CA ARG A 31 11.39 0.96 -9.60
C ARG A 31 12.85 1.21 -9.20
N ILE A 32 13.18 0.92 -7.94
CA ILE A 32 14.55 0.97 -7.41
C ILE A 32 14.94 -0.37 -6.80
N LEU A 33 16.24 -0.65 -6.78
CA LEU A 33 16.82 -1.82 -6.10
C LEU A 33 17.32 -1.50 -4.69
N ARG A 34 17.58 -0.22 -4.41
CA ARG A 34 18.03 0.30 -3.13
C ARG A 34 17.44 1.70 -2.91
N ALA A 35 17.01 1.98 -1.68
CA ALA A 35 16.63 3.32 -1.24
C ALA A 35 17.87 4.18 -0.97
N GLY A 36 17.69 5.50 -0.94
CA GLY A 36 18.74 6.51 -0.74
C GLY A 36 19.42 6.43 0.62
N ASN A 37 18.82 5.74 1.60
CA ASN A 37 19.46 5.40 2.88
C ASN A 37 20.26 4.09 2.84
N GLY A 38 20.43 3.47 1.67
CA GLY A 38 21.20 2.23 1.48
C GLY A 38 20.42 0.93 1.67
N ARG A 39 19.18 0.99 2.19
CA ARG A 39 18.33 -0.20 2.40
C ARG A 39 17.99 -0.87 1.06
N LYS A 40 18.15 -2.20 1.00
CA LYS A 40 17.71 -3.00 -0.16
C LYS A 40 16.19 -2.90 -0.32
N ALA A 41 15.73 -2.68 -1.54
CA ALA A 41 14.31 -2.71 -1.85
C ALA A 41 13.77 -4.15 -1.79
N ILE A 42 12.57 -4.31 -1.23
CA ILE A 42 11.84 -5.57 -1.21
C ILE A 42 11.32 -5.85 -2.61
N GLN A 43 11.29 -7.13 -3.01
CA GLN A 43 10.78 -7.58 -4.29
C GLN A 43 10.06 -8.92 -4.09
N GLU A 44 8.74 -8.87 -4.12
CA GLU A 44 7.90 -10.04 -3.86
C GLU A 44 6.76 -10.06 -4.87
N VAL A 45 6.39 -11.26 -5.30
CA VAL A 45 5.30 -11.48 -6.24
C VAL A 45 4.46 -12.62 -5.70
N VAL A 46 3.17 -12.37 -5.56
CA VAL A 46 2.14 -13.41 -5.48
C VAL A 46 1.46 -13.40 -6.83
N ASP A 47 1.64 -14.47 -7.60
CA ASP A 47 1.29 -14.50 -9.01
C ASP A 47 -0.19 -14.19 -9.24
N GLY A 48 -0.48 -13.31 -10.21
CA GLY A 48 -1.85 -12.83 -10.46
C GLY A 48 -2.49 -11.99 -9.36
N GLU A 49 -1.79 -11.66 -8.27
CA GLU A 49 -2.40 -11.07 -7.07
C GLU A 49 -1.68 -9.80 -6.57
N ILE A 50 -0.41 -9.92 -6.20
CA ILE A 50 0.33 -8.85 -5.51
C ILE A 50 1.71 -8.69 -6.12
N TYR A 51 2.07 -7.44 -6.38
CA TYR A 51 3.44 -7.07 -6.73
C TYR A 51 3.98 -6.09 -5.70
N THR A 52 5.11 -6.42 -5.10
CA THR A 52 5.81 -5.55 -4.15
C THR A 52 7.17 -5.18 -4.72
N PHE A 53 7.46 -3.88 -4.80
CA PHE A 53 8.79 -3.39 -5.18
C PHE A 53 9.09 -2.01 -4.58
N GLY A 54 10.38 -1.67 -4.52
CA GLY A 54 10.79 -0.31 -4.15
C GLY A 54 10.53 0.70 -5.27
N VAL A 55 10.17 1.92 -4.89
CA VAL A 55 9.85 3.02 -5.82
C VAL A 55 10.57 4.30 -5.41
N ALA A 56 11.03 5.07 -6.39
CA ALA A 56 11.51 6.43 -6.22
C ALA A 56 10.69 7.41 -7.05
N ILE A 57 10.61 8.65 -6.56
CA ILE A 57 10.12 9.83 -7.27
C ILE A 57 11.30 10.78 -7.47
N VAL A 58 11.50 11.19 -8.72
CA VAL A 58 12.54 12.13 -9.12
C VAL A 58 11.91 13.39 -9.70
N GLN A 59 12.53 14.53 -9.45
CA GLN A 59 12.11 15.80 -10.03
C GLN A 59 13.36 16.60 -10.39
N ASN A 60 13.42 17.10 -11.63
CA ASN A 60 14.58 17.84 -12.15
C ASN A 60 15.91 17.08 -11.95
N GLY A 61 15.90 15.76 -12.18
CA GLY A 61 17.07 14.88 -12.03
C GLY A 61 17.49 14.60 -10.58
N ARG A 62 16.72 15.04 -9.59
CA ARG A 62 17.01 14.83 -8.16
C ARG A 62 16.00 13.87 -7.53
N LEU A 63 16.50 12.98 -6.67
CA LEU A 63 15.65 12.15 -5.82
C LEU A 63 14.87 13.03 -4.84
N ILE A 64 13.54 12.94 -4.88
CA ILE A 64 12.65 13.71 -4.01
C ILE A 64 12.15 12.87 -2.85
N ALA A 65 11.79 11.61 -3.14
CA ALA A 65 11.32 10.65 -2.16
C ALA A 65 11.53 9.23 -2.69
N ASP A 66 11.74 8.28 -1.80
CA ASP A 66 11.70 6.86 -2.13
C ASP A 66 10.98 6.05 -1.07
N ASN A 67 10.68 4.80 -1.40
CA ASN A 67 10.29 3.82 -0.42
C ASN A 67 10.80 2.45 -0.87
N PRO A 68 11.48 1.69 0.00
CA PRO A 68 11.99 0.37 -0.36
C PRO A 68 10.89 -0.68 -0.58
N VAL A 69 9.62 -0.37 -0.26
CA VAL A 69 8.51 -1.32 -0.32
C VAL A 69 7.18 -0.63 -0.67
N LYS A 70 6.62 -0.96 -1.83
CA LYS A 70 5.26 -0.60 -2.25
C LYS A 70 4.57 -1.82 -2.82
N GLY A 71 3.49 -2.25 -2.17
CA GLY A 71 2.59 -3.28 -2.67
C GLY A 71 1.52 -2.70 -3.59
N TYR A 72 1.25 -3.40 -4.68
CA TYR A 72 0.26 -3.07 -5.70
C TYR A 72 -0.65 -4.27 -5.94
N PRO A 73 -1.99 -4.09 -5.94
CA PRO A 73 -2.91 -5.18 -6.23
C PRO A 73 -3.02 -5.34 -7.73
N TYR A 74 -2.88 -6.56 -8.22
CA TYR A 74 -3.12 -6.89 -9.62
C TYR A 74 -4.62 -7.06 -9.92
N THR A 75 -5.39 -7.46 -8.91
CA THR A 75 -6.80 -7.85 -9.04
C THR A 75 -7.78 -6.70 -8.82
N LEU A 76 -7.31 -5.50 -8.45
CA LEU A 76 -8.17 -4.37 -8.07
C LEU A 76 -7.87 -3.13 -8.91
N ASN A 77 -8.92 -2.55 -9.49
CA ASN A 77 -8.89 -1.21 -10.05
C ASN A 77 -9.11 -0.13 -8.95
N ALA A 78 -9.06 1.15 -9.31
CA ALA A 78 -9.19 2.25 -8.34
C ALA A 78 -10.53 2.25 -7.58
N GLN A 79 -11.63 1.94 -8.26
CA GLN A 79 -12.95 1.87 -7.65
C GLN A 79 -13.02 0.71 -6.65
N GLU A 80 -12.53 -0.47 -7.03
CA GLU A 80 -12.51 -1.65 -6.16
C GLU A 80 -11.61 -1.45 -4.95
N MET A 81 -10.43 -0.83 -5.11
CA MET A 81 -9.58 -0.45 -3.99
C MET A 81 -10.30 0.50 -3.01
N LEU A 82 -11.09 1.45 -3.52
CA LEU A 82 -11.87 2.36 -2.66
C LEU A 82 -13.00 1.61 -1.92
N LEU A 83 -13.69 0.69 -2.59
CA LEU A 83 -14.71 -0.16 -1.98
C LEU A 83 -14.11 -1.05 -0.88
N GLU A 84 -12.96 -1.67 -1.10
CA GLU A 84 -12.30 -2.50 -0.10
C GLU A 84 -11.74 -1.69 1.06
N ALA A 85 -11.13 -0.53 0.80
CA ALA A 85 -10.68 0.38 1.85
C ALA A 85 -11.86 0.89 2.71
N THR A 86 -13.01 1.20 2.12
CA THR A 86 -14.21 1.62 2.87
C THR A 86 -14.85 0.46 3.62
N ARG A 87 -14.81 -0.77 3.09
CA ARG A 87 -15.18 -1.98 3.84
C ARG A 87 -14.29 -2.15 5.07
N GLY A 88 -12.97 -2.06 4.89
CA GLY A 88 -11.99 -2.06 6.00
C GLY A 88 -12.30 -0.98 7.04
N PHE A 89 -12.62 0.25 6.61
CA PHE A 89 -13.02 1.34 7.50
C PHE A 89 -14.26 1.02 8.34
N LYS A 90 -15.27 0.38 7.74
CA LYS A 90 -16.50 0.00 8.43
C LYS A 90 -16.27 -1.12 9.43
N LEU A 91 -15.46 -2.11 9.07
CA LEU A 91 -15.15 -3.26 9.92
C LEU A 91 -14.23 -2.86 11.09
N PHE A 92 -13.18 -2.08 10.82
CA PHE A 92 -12.17 -1.75 11.81
C PHE A 92 -12.62 -0.62 12.76
N LYS A 93 -13.04 -1.02 13.97
CA LYS A 93 -13.63 -0.12 14.98
C LYS A 93 -12.65 0.73 15.78
N SER A 94 -11.37 0.79 15.41
CA SER A 94 -10.41 1.67 16.11
C SER A 94 -10.81 3.14 16.01
N ASP A 95 -10.77 3.83 17.14
CA ASP A 95 -10.99 5.28 17.32
C ASP A 95 -9.68 6.03 17.65
N SER A 96 -8.55 5.32 17.67
CA SER A 96 -7.25 5.87 18.03
C SER A 96 -6.84 7.05 17.13
N SER A 97 -6.25 8.08 17.75
CA SER A 97 -5.56 9.16 17.04
C SER A 97 -4.26 8.70 16.37
N GLU A 98 -3.72 7.56 16.80
CA GLU A 98 -2.55 6.93 16.22
C GLU A 98 -2.90 6.01 15.06
N SER A 99 -1.88 5.64 14.27
CA SER A 99 -2.10 4.69 13.17
C SER A 99 -2.22 3.27 13.68
N LYS A 100 -3.38 2.68 13.41
CA LYS A 100 -3.67 1.28 13.71
C LYS A 100 -4.00 0.54 12.41
N GLY A 101 -3.39 -0.62 12.26
CA GLY A 101 -3.56 -1.49 11.10
C GLY A 101 -4.38 -2.72 11.45
N CYS A 102 -5.06 -3.27 10.46
CA CYS A 102 -5.65 -4.59 10.49
C CYS A 102 -5.50 -5.28 9.13
N LEU A 103 -5.61 -6.60 9.13
CA LEU A 103 -5.59 -7.44 7.94
C LEU A 103 -7.02 -7.62 7.42
N LEU A 104 -7.20 -7.31 6.15
CA LEU A 104 -8.45 -7.42 5.42
C LEU A 104 -8.27 -8.47 4.32
N THR A 105 -9.05 -9.56 4.38
CA THR A 105 -9.11 -10.55 3.30
C THR A 105 -9.78 -9.95 2.07
N ILE A 106 -9.07 -9.95 0.94
CA ILE A 106 -9.58 -9.56 -0.38
C ILE A 106 -9.93 -10.82 -1.14
N ALA A 107 -11.19 -10.92 -1.60
CA ALA A 107 -11.68 -12.05 -2.36
C ALA A 107 -12.38 -11.54 -3.63
N VAL A 108 -11.66 -11.56 -4.75
CA VAL A 108 -12.21 -11.22 -6.07
C VAL A 108 -12.62 -12.53 -6.76
N PRO A 109 -13.80 -12.62 -7.39
CA PRO A 109 -14.20 -13.81 -8.12
C PRO A 109 -13.15 -14.19 -9.20
N GLY A 110 -12.74 -15.45 -9.20
CA GLY A 110 -11.75 -15.97 -10.16
C GLY A 110 -10.28 -15.74 -9.77
N THR A 111 -9.99 -15.22 -8.57
CA THR A 111 -8.63 -15.09 -8.04
C THR A 111 -8.48 -15.81 -6.70
N THR A 112 -7.25 -16.12 -6.28
CA THR A 112 -7.04 -16.57 -4.90
C THR A 112 -7.28 -15.40 -3.93
N PRO A 113 -7.91 -15.64 -2.77
CA PRO A 113 -7.98 -14.64 -1.73
C PRO A 113 -6.59 -14.29 -1.20
N HIS A 114 -6.33 -13.01 -0.99
CA HIS A 114 -5.08 -12.51 -0.41
C HIS A 114 -5.36 -11.49 0.69
N GLN A 115 -4.32 -11.11 1.44
CA GLN A 115 -4.44 -10.14 2.53
C GLN A 115 -4.03 -8.74 2.07
N ALA A 116 -4.76 -7.75 2.56
CA ALA A 116 -4.41 -6.35 2.47
C ALA A 116 -4.36 -5.72 3.86
N VAL A 117 -3.43 -4.79 4.06
CA VAL A 117 -3.34 -4.00 5.27
C VAL A 117 -4.23 -2.76 5.10
N PHE A 118 -5.25 -2.66 5.95
CA PHE A 118 -6.02 -1.45 6.13
C PHE A 118 -5.47 -0.66 7.31
N VAL A 119 -5.24 0.65 7.14
CA VAL A 119 -4.75 1.52 8.22
C VAL A 119 -5.70 2.68 8.45
N LYS A 120 -6.11 2.84 9.70
CA LYS A 120 -6.93 3.95 10.19
C LYS A 120 -6.12 4.85 11.12
N LYS A 121 -6.40 6.16 11.08
CA LYS A 121 -5.85 7.16 12.00
C LYS A 121 -6.89 8.24 12.23
N ALA A 122 -7.17 8.60 13.47
CA ALA A 122 -8.04 9.71 13.85
C ALA A 122 -9.40 9.70 13.09
N GLY A 123 -10.05 8.54 13.06
CA GLY A 123 -11.36 8.41 12.39
C GLY A 123 -11.35 8.45 10.87
N ALA A 124 -10.18 8.42 10.21
CA ALA A 124 -10.05 8.46 8.75
C ALA A 124 -9.23 7.28 8.20
N ILE A 125 -9.48 6.95 6.93
CA ILE A 125 -8.63 6.01 6.16
C ILE A 125 -7.27 6.68 5.95
N ARG A 126 -6.22 6.12 6.55
CA ARG A 126 -4.84 6.59 6.31
C ARG A 126 -4.29 5.98 5.04
N THR A 127 -4.35 4.66 4.92
CA THR A 127 -3.92 3.95 3.71
C THR A 127 -4.54 2.56 3.63
N PHE A 128 -4.45 1.97 2.46
CA PHE A 128 -4.85 0.60 2.16
C PHE A 128 -3.88 0.07 1.10
N TYR A 129 -3.37 -1.14 1.29
CA TYR A 129 -2.42 -1.76 0.38
C TYR A 129 -2.39 -3.29 0.53
N PRO A 130 -2.19 -4.05 -0.56
CA PRO A 130 -1.93 -5.48 -0.44
C PRO A 130 -0.55 -5.73 0.17
N ASP A 131 -0.43 -6.84 0.88
CA ASP A 131 0.83 -7.27 1.50
C ASP A 131 1.08 -8.74 1.14
N ALA A 132 2.21 -9.00 0.47
CA ALA A 132 2.59 -10.35 0.04
C ALA A 132 3.02 -11.21 1.24
N THR A 133 3.53 -10.58 2.31
CA THR A 133 4.01 -11.25 3.53
C THR A 133 3.47 -10.51 4.76
N PRO A 134 2.14 -10.58 5.01
CA PRO A 134 1.50 -9.81 6.06
C PRO A 134 2.03 -10.17 7.46
N ASP A 135 2.39 -9.15 8.23
CA ASP A 135 2.81 -9.31 9.63
C ASP A 135 1.58 -9.50 10.55
N THR A 136 1.26 -10.77 10.83
CA THR A 136 0.13 -11.18 11.69
C THR A 136 0.38 -10.92 13.18
N ASN A 137 1.63 -10.68 13.59
CA ASN A 137 1.94 -10.30 14.98
C ASN A 137 1.63 -8.82 15.21
N ARG A 138 1.79 -8.00 14.16
CA ARG A 138 1.52 -6.56 14.19
C ARG A 138 0.05 -6.23 13.95
N ASN A 139 -0.61 -6.93 13.03
CA ASN A 139 -1.96 -6.62 12.59
C ASN A 139 -2.89 -7.83 12.80
N GLY A 140 -3.95 -7.64 13.60
CA GLY A 140 -5.06 -8.59 13.71
C GLY A 140 -6.06 -8.43 12.55
N SER A 141 -7.11 -9.26 12.52
CA SER A 141 -8.14 -9.17 11.48
C SER A 141 -9.03 -7.92 11.65
N CYS A 142 -9.47 -7.32 10.54
CA CYS A 142 -10.31 -6.11 10.57
C CYS A 142 -11.72 -6.34 11.12
N ASP A 143 -12.22 -7.58 11.08
CA ASP A 143 -13.55 -7.98 11.58
C ASP A 143 -13.53 -8.41 13.06
N GLN A 144 -12.36 -8.49 13.68
CA GLN A 144 -12.25 -8.73 15.11
C GLN A 144 -12.50 -7.43 15.89
N LEU A 145 -13.24 -7.54 16.99
CA LEU A 145 -13.36 -6.46 17.96
C LEU A 145 -11.95 -6.11 18.49
N PRO A 146 -11.56 -4.83 18.56
CA PRO A 146 -10.30 -4.46 19.18
C PRO A 146 -10.29 -4.99 20.63
N ARG A 147 -9.20 -5.66 21.01
CA ARG A 147 -8.93 -6.00 22.41
C ARG A 147 -8.61 -4.75 23.21
#